data_AF-A0A923Z2C3-F1
#
_entry.id   AF-A0A923Z2C3-F1
#
_cell.length_a   1.000
_cell.length_b   1.000
_cell.length_c   1.000
_cell.angle_alpha   90.00
_cell.angle_beta   90.00
_cell.angle_gamma   90.00
#
_symmetry.space_group_name_H-M   'P 1'
#
loop_
_entity.id
_entity.type
_entity.pdbx_description
1 polymer ?
#
loop_
_entity_poly.entity_id
_entity_poly.type
_entity_poly.pdbx_seq_one_letter_code
_entity_poly.pdbx_strand_id
1 'polypeptide(L)'
;MAITAAQVETNGWVLRVTMTGSRSAIALAPDTPAQWAANFAAYALNPNGASPALTLTGTTNGFVPSGGAAVASSTVARTLTATKVLRKAVVATAAGVRDAKNPDETDNGDGTITVRLALSQHVYVGDAGLTLIALTGWRMGATAQTIAVTNNSTVAAPAPIVRWADVPYQLQSGSFVLECAVVSHHPNALAPVAGVKFTVTDGTTVKTVWTTTLSTSPSYPATTGDGAAALALRVYAVTVDPTTATALTKGLLRCDYEVYPWIGPA
;
A
#
# COMPACT_ATOMS: atom_id res chain seq x y z
N MET A 1 9.77 -11.00 27.64
CA MET A 1 10.63 -10.38 26.62
C MET A 1 9.93 -9.15 26.09
N ALA A 2 10.51 -7.96 26.28
CA ALA A 2 9.92 -6.68 25.89
C ALA A 2 10.54 -6.20 24.57
N ILE A 3 9.73 -5.62 23.69
CA ILE A 3 10.19 -4.87 22.53
C ILE A 3 10.69 -3.52 23.05
N THR A 4 11.94 -3.19 22.75
CA THR A 4 12.59 -1.95 23.21
C THR A 4 12.70 -0.91 22.09
N ALA A 5 12.72 -1.35 20.83
CA ALA A 5 12.70 -0.46 19.68
C ALA A 5 12.10 -1.17 18.46
N ALA A 6 11.53 -0.38 17.55
CA ALA A 6 11.06 -0.87 16.27
C ALA A 6 11.31 0.19 15.19
N GLN A 7 11.75 -0.25 14.01
CA GLN A 7 12.01 0.65 12.89
C GLN A 7 11.75 -0.03 11.56
N VAL A 8 11.18 0.71 10.61
CA VAL A 8 11.06 0.29 9.22
C VAL A 8 12.40 0.53 8.52
N GLU A 9 12.86 -0.42 7.70
CA GLU A 9 14.07 -0.25 6.90
C GLU A 9 13.85 0.64 5.68
N THR A 10 14.94 1.10 5.06
CA THR A 10 14.92 1.96 3.86
C THR A 10 14.12 1.37 2.69
N ASN A 11 14.09 0.05 2.57
CA ASN A 11 13.29 -0.66 1.57
C ASN A 11 11.77 -0.62 1.82
N GLY A 12 11.30 -0.10 2.96
CA GLY A 12 9.89 0.06 3.28
C GLY A 12 9.09 -1.22 3.57
N TRP A 13 9.60 -2.41 3.27
CA TRP A 13 8.86 -3.67 3.46
C TRP A 13 9.39 -4.53 4.60
N VAL A 14 10.49 -4.13 5.24
CA VAL A 14 11.07 -4.82 6.39
C VAL A 14 10.92 -4.00 7.65
N LEU A 15 10.37 -4.63 8.69
CA LEU A 15 10.32 -4.11 10.05
C LEU A 15 11.42 -4.76 10.90
N ARG A 16 12.33 -3.96 11.46
CA ARG A 16 13.25 -4.38 12.52
C ARG A 16 12.58 -4.23 13.86
N VAL A 17 12.63 -5.28 14.66
CA VAL A 17 12.13 -5.30 16.03
C VAL A 17 13.28 -5.68 16.95
N THR A 18 13.65 -4.77 17.85
CA THR A 18 14.67 -5.00 18.88
C THR A 18 13.98 -5.32 20.20
N MET A 19 14.46 -6.35 20.89
CA MET A 19 13.83 -6.86 22.11
C MET A 19 14.88 -7.28 23.14
N THR A 20 14.50 -7.22 24.42
CA THR A 20 15.34 -7.68 25.53
C THR A 20 15.63 -9.19 25.43
N GLY A 21 16.89 -9.59 25.42
CA GLY A 21 17.35 -10.98 25.38
C GLY A 21 18.76 -11.06 24.79
N SER A 22 19.57 -12.03 25.22
CA SER A 22 20.90 -12.28 24.66
C SER A 22 20.94 -13.64 23.96
N ARG A 23 21.67 -13.75 22.85
CA ARG A 23 21.92 -15.06 22.21
C ARG A 23 22.81 -15.94 23.10
N SER A 24 23.63 -15.34 23.96
CA SER A 24 24.48 -16.03 24.94
C SER A 24 23.72 -16.78 26.06
N ALA A 25 22.41 -16.57 26.23
CA ALA A 25 21.58 -17.44 27.06
C ALA A 25 21.14 -18.73 26.31
N ILE A 26 21.47 -18.82 25.02
CA ILE A 26 21.07 -19.87 24.07
C ILE A 26 22.32 -20.43 23.34
N ALA A 27 23.47 -20.49 24.01
CA ALA A 27 24.68 -21.08 23.44
C ALA A 27 25.19 -22.25 24.30
N LEU A 28 25.45 -23.37 23.60
CA LEU A 28 26.24 -24.56 24.02
C LEU A 28 25.53 -25.71 24.75
N ALA A 29 24.39 -26.16 24.24
CA ALA A 29 24.05 -27.59 24.33
C ALA A 29 23.98 -28.15 22.90
N PRO A 30 24.33 -29.42 22.65
CA PRO A 30 24.33 -29.98 21.30
C PRO A 30 22.96 -29.78 20.63
N ASP A 31 22.99 -29.58 19.32
CA ASP A 31 21.85 -29.35 18.41
C ASP A 31 20.69 -30.32 18.67
N THR A 32 19.88 -30.01 19.67
CA THR A 32 18.70 -30.80 20.02
C THR A 32 17.48 -30.05 19.47
N PRO A 33 16.47 -30.77 18.94
CA PRO A 33 15.23 -30.18 18.43
C PRO A 33 14.52 -29.23 19.42
N ALA A 34 14.80 -29.33 20.73
CA ALA A 34 14.25 -28.47 21.77
C ALA A 34 14.78 -27.02 21.73
N GLN A 35 16.03 -26.77 21.31
CA GLN A 35 16.57 -25.40 21.19
C GLN A 35 16.06 -24.68 19.94
N TRP A 36 15.64 -25.42 18.92
CA TRP A 36 14.99 -24.86 17.73
C TRP A 36 13.61 -24.27 18.04
N ALA A 37 12.95 -24.71 19.12
CA ALA A 37 11.74 -24.08 19.63
C ALA A 37 12.01 -22.72 20.33
N ALA A 38 13.25 -22.45 20.74
CA ALA A 38 13.65 -21.16 21.32
C ALA A 38 14.13 -20.14 20.26
N ASN A 39 14.62 -20.60 19.10
CA ASN A 39 15.16 -19.78 18.00
C ASN A 39 14.09 -19.39 16.95
N PHE A 40 14.11 -18.15 16.46
CA PHE A 40 13.14 -17.60 15.48
C PHE A 40 12.96 -18.45 14.19
N ALA A 41 13.84 -19.44 13.94
CA ALA A 41 13.81 -20.42 12.86
C ALA A 41 12.54 -21.28 12.79
N ALA A 42 11.93 -21.60 13.93
CA ALA A 42 10.71 -22.42 14.03
C ALA A 42 9.43 -21.60 14.29
N TYR A 43 9.52 -20.27 14.32
CA TYR A 43 8.40 -19.42 14.74
C TYR A 43 7.43 -19.20 13.59
N ALA A 44 6.22 -19.74 13.74
CA ALA A 44 5.07 -19.13 13.10
C ALA A 44 4.84 -17.77 13.78
N LEU A 45 4.89 -16.68 13.02
CA LEU A 45 4.21 -15.45 13.44
C LEU A 45 2.77 -15.86 13.73
N ASN A 46 2.31 -15.63 14.96
CA ASN A 46 1.02 -16.11 15.47
C ASN A 46 0.91 -17.66 15.56
N PRO A 47 1.57 -18.29 16.55
CA PRO A 47 1.53 -19.75 16.74
C PRO A 47 0.15 -20.28 17.18
N ASN A 48 -0.77 -19.41 17.60
CA ASN A 48 -2.10 -19.76 18.12
C ASN A 48 -3.21 -19.64 17.06
N GLY A 49 -2.88 -19.30 15.81
CA GLY A 49 -3.86 -19.21 14.72
C GLY A 49 -4.78 -17.98 14.72
N ALA A 50 -4.75 -17.12 15.74
CA ALA A 50 -5.49 -15.86 15.80
C ALA A 50 -4.72 -14.71 15.12
N SER A 51 -4.88 -14.57 13.80
CA SER A 51 -4.12 -13.59 12.99
C SER A 51 -4.93 -12.33 12.72
N PRO A 52 -4.33 -11.12 12.76
CA PRO A 52 -2.89 -10.82 12.90
C PRO A 52 -2.42 -10.49 14.33
N ALA A 53 -1.27 -11.04 14.76
CA ALA A 53 -0.70 -10.84 16.11
C ALA A 53 0.35 -9.70 16.21
N LEU A 54 0.86 -9.22 15.08
CA LEU A 54 1.75 -8.05 14.98
C LEU A 54 1.25 -7.15 13.86
N THR A 55 0.75 -5.98 14.23
CA THR A 55 0.13 -5.02 13.31
C THR A 55 0.82 -3.67 13.41
N LEU A 56 1.24 -3.13 12.28
CA LEU A 56 1.78 -1.79 12.17
C LEU A 56 0.65 -0.86 11.69
N THR A 57 0.36 0.17 12.46
CA THR A 57 -0.66 1.17 12.15
C THR A 57 -0.03 2.54 11.97
N GLY A 58 -0.65 3.40 11.17
CA GLY A 58 -0.21 4.78 11.00
C GLY A 58 -1.08 5.53 10.01
N THR A 59 -0.61 6.68 9.57
CA THR A 59 -1.27 7.50 8.56
C THR A 59 -0.36 7.76 7.37
N THR A 60 -0.97 8.05 6.23
CA THR A 60 -0.28 8.43 5.00
C THR A 60 -0.94 9.63 4.36
N ASN A 61 -0.20 10.31 3.49
CA ASN A 61 -0.75 11.34 2.62
C ASN A 61 -1.48 10.69 1.45
N GLY A 62 -2.61 11.27 1.08
CA GLY A 62 -3.43 10.84 -0.05
C GLY A 62 -4.63 11.75 -0.24
N PHE A 63 -5.72 11.19 -0.78
CA PHE A 63 -6.94 11.93 -1.05
C PHE A 63 -8.18 11.18 -0.58
N VAL A 64 -9.23 11.94 -0.23
CA VAL A 64 -10.54 11.42 0.14
C VAL A 64 -11.64 12.16 -0.64
N PRO A 65 -12.73 11.48 -1.06
CA PRO A 65 -13.88 12.14 -1.66
C PRO A 65 -14.57 13.07 -0.66
N SER A 66 -14.82 14.31 -1.05
CA SER A 66 -15.63 15.27 -0.30
C SER A 66 -16.25 16.30 -1.25
N GLY A 67 -17.54 16.58 -1.09
CA GLY A 67 -18.24 17.60 -1.90
C GLY A 67 -18.21 17.35 -3.42
N GLY A 68 -18.05 16.10 -3.87
CA GLY A 68 -17.95 15.75 -5.29
C GLY A 68 -16.56 15.90 -5.92
N ALA A 69 -15.53 16.20 -5.11
CA ALA A 69 -14.13 16.28 -5.53
C ALA A 69 -13.24 15.39 -4.65
N ALA A 70 -12.00 15.15 -5.08
CA ALA A 70 -10.98 14.56 -4.23
C ALA A 70 -10.25 15.67 -3.47
N VAL A 71 -10.13 15.53 -2.15
CA VAL A 71 -9.50 16.51 -1.26
C VAL A 71 -8.30 15.88 -0.58
N ALA A 72 -7.18 16.62 -0.52
CA ALA A 72 -5.96 16.15 0.12
C ALA A 72 -6.20 15.81 1.60
N SER A 73 -5.63 14.70 2.05
CA SER A 73 -5.69 14.23 3.42
C SER A 73 -4.33 13.72 3.86
N SER A 74 -3.86 14.17 5.02
CA SER A 74 -2.64 13.66 5.66
C SER A 74 -2.93 12.57 6.70
N THR A 75 -4.19 12.11 6.78
CA THR A 75 -4.68 11.20 7.82
C THR A 75 -5.33 9.95 7.24
N VAL A 76 -4.94 9.53 6.03
CA VAL A 76 -5.42 8.28 5.46
C VAL A 76 -4.84 7.13 6.27
N ALA A 77 -5.70 6.41 7.00
CA ALA A 77 -5.28 5.35 7.89
C ALA A 77 -4.68 4.16 7.11
N ARG A 78 -3.56 3.62 7.61
CA ARG A 78 -2.93 2.41 7.08
C ARG A 78 -2.73 1.38 8.18
N THR A 79 -3.02 0.14 7.83
CA THR A 79 -2.81 -1.03 8.69
C THR A 79 -2.07 -2.09 7.90
N LEU A 80 -0.87 -2.42 8.36
CA LEU A 80 0.00 -3.45 7.78
C LEU A 80 0.20 -4.55 8.81
N THR A 81 0.46 -5.78 8.35
CA THR A 81 0.70 -6.92 9.22
C THR A 81 2.09 -7.48 8.97
N ALA A 82 2.80 -7.88 10.03
CA ALA A 82 4.01 -8.67 9.88
C ALA A 82 3.66 -10.09 9.42
N THR A 83 4.17 -10.50 8.25
CA THR A 83 3.77 -11.74 7.58
C THR A 83 4.68 -12.92 7.88
N LYS A 84 6.00 -12.67 7.97
CA LYS A 84 7.00 -13.71 8.28
C LYS A 84 8.28 -13.10 8.87
N VAL A 85 9.02 -13.91 9.60
CA VAL A 85 10.40 -13.59 9.98
C VAL A 85 11.31 -13.78 8.77
N LEU A 86 12.22 -12.85 8.51
CA LEU A 86 13.21 -12.98 7.45
C LEU A 86 14.29 -14.00 7.82
N ARG A 87 14.92 -14.59 6.81
CA ARG A 87 15.98 -15.58 6.99
C ARG A 87 17.29 -15.05 6.46
N LYS A 88 18.39 -15.49 7.06
CA LYS A 88 19.74 -15.24 6.54
C LYS A 88 19.93 -15.96 5.21
N ALA A 89 20.81 -15.41 4.37
CA ALA A 89 21.25 -16.10 3.18
C ALA A 89 21.88 -17.45 3.55
N VAL A 90 21.61 -18.47 2.75
CA VAL A 90 22.21 -19.80 2.94
C VAL A 90 23.70 -19.71 2.64
N VAL A 91 24.54 -19.95 3.65
CA VAL A 91 25.98 -20.11 3.46
C VAL A 91 26.25 -21.58 3.19
N ALA A 92 26.73 -21.90 1.99
CA ALA A 92 27.20 -23.25 1.69
C ALA A 92 28.54 -23.48 2.41
N THR A 93 28.61 -24.52 3.24
CA THR A 93 29.87 -24.95 3.88
C THR A 93 30.39 -26.22 3.20
N ALA A 94 31.71 -26.44 3.25
CA ALA A 94 32.37 -27.60 2.65
C ALA A 94 31.88 -28.96 3.22
N ALA A 95 31.18 -28.95 4.36
CA ALA A 95 30.66 -30.12 5.06
C ALA A 95 29.19 -30.48 4.70
N GLY A 96 28.59 -29.85 3.69
CA GLY A 96 27.31 -30.31 3.14
C GLY A 96 26.06 -29.99 3.96
N VAL A 97 26.12 -29.17 5.01
CA VAL A 97 24.93 -28.74 5.76
C VAL A 97 24.58 -27.29 5.44
N ARG A 98 23.40 -27.11 4.82
CA ARG A 98 22.76 -25.82 4.53
C ARG A 98 21.89 -25.43 5.71
N ASP A 99 22.30 -24.39 6.44
CA ASP A 99 21.46 -23.82 7.50
C ASP A 99 20.35 -22.93 6.90
N ALA A 100 19.35 -23.57 6.29
CA ALA A 100 18.30 -22.94 5.50
C ALA A 100 17.15 -22.33 6.33
N LYS A 101 17.28 -22.30 7.65
CA LYS A 101 16.21 -21.89 8.57
C LYS A 101 16.63 -20.80 9.56
N ASN A 102 17.88 -20.34 9.53
CA ASN A 102 18.29 -19.30 10.46
C ASN A 102 17.54 -17.97 10.24
N PRO A 103 16.87 -17.46 11.29
CA PRO A 103 16.25 -16.15 11.25
C PRO A 103 17.33 -15.09 11.04
N ASP A 104 16.96 -14.00 10.37
CA ASP A 104 17.81 -12.84 10.25
C ASP A 104 17.76 -12.02 11.54
N GLU A 105 18.46 -12.55 12.54
CA GLU A 105 18.63 -11.96 13.86
C GLU A 105 20.07 -11.50 14.09
N THR A 106 20.20 -10.42 14.86
CA THR A 106 21.47 -9.84 15.30
C THR A 106 21.45 -9.72 16.82
N ASP A 107 22.42 -10.34 17.49
CA ASP A 107 22.69 -10.04 18.91
C ASP A 107 23.46 -8.71 18.96
N ASN A 108 22.95 -7.74 19.70
CA ASN A 108 23.53 -6.42 19.77
C ASN A 108 24.64 -6.32 20.85
N GLY A 109 24.88 -7.39 21.63
CA GLY A 109 25.96 -7.46 22.64
C GLY A 109 25.65 -6.72 23.95
N ASP A 110 24.46 -6.12 24.07
CA ASP A 110 23.98 -5.34 25.21
C ASP A 110 22.81 -6.03 25.94
N GLY A 111 22.61 -7.33 25.67
CA GLY A 111 21.46 -8.07 26.16
C GLY A 111 20.18 -7.79 25.38
N THR A 112 20.28 -7.31 24.14
CA THR A 112 19.16 -7.22 23.19
C THR A 112 19.43 -7.98 21.88
N ILE A 113 18.34 -8.42 21.25
CA ILE A 113 18.35 -9.07 19.92
C ILE A 113 17.46 -8.25 18.98
N THR A 114 17.94 -8.03 17.76
CA THR A 114 17.18 -7.44 16.66
C THR A 114 16.76 -8.52 15.69
N VAL A 115 15.48 -8.55 15.30
CA VAL A 115 14.92 -9.47 14.29
C VAL A 115 14.29 -8.69 13.16
N ARG A 116 14.42 -9.19 11.94
CA ARG A 116 13.79 -8.60 10.74
C ARG A 116 12.51 -9.36 10.37
N LEU A 117 11.43 -8.62 10.18
CA LEU A 117 10.11 -9.13 9.82
C LEU A 117 9.67 -8.55 8.48
N ALA A 118 9.11 -9.37 7.59
CA ALA A 118 8.47 -8.89 6.38
C ALA A 118 7.10 -8.31 6.68
N LEU A 119 6.77 -7.17 6.10
CA LEU A 119 5.45 -6.55 6.15
C LEU A 119 4.58 -7.02 4.98
N SER A 120 3.26 -6.95 5.14
CA SER A 120 2.27 -7.29 4.10
C SER A 120 2.29 -6.31 2.91
N GLN A 121 2.77 -5.09 3.13
CA GLN A 121 2.89 -4.03 2.13
C GLN A 121 4.11 -3.16 2.45
N HIS A 122 4.45 -2.25 1.53
CA HIS A 122 5.44 -1.21 1.78
C HIS A 122 4.86 -0.12 2.68
N VAL A 123 5.66 0.31 3.65
CA VAL A 123 5.58 1.61 4.30
C VAL A 123 6.28 2.62 3.40
N TYR A 124 5.65 3.76 3.17
CA TYR A 124 6.18 4.80 2.30
C TYR A 124 6.89 5.89 3.09
N VAL A 125 7.76 6.66 2.42
CA VAL A 125 8.52 7.77 3.03
C VAL A 125 7.60 8.83 3.68
N GLY A 126 6.38 9.00 3.17
CA GLY A 126 5.38 9.92 3.71
C GLY A 126 4.51 9.35 4.83
N ASP A 127 4.69 8.07 5.20
CA ASP A 127 3.90 7.48 6.28
C ASP A 127 4.38 8.00 7.64
N ALA A 128 3.43 8.39 8.50
CA ALA A 128 3.67 9.04 9.78
C ALA A 128 2.89 8.36 10.92
N GLY A 129 3.29 8.67 12.16
CA GLY A 129 2.62 8.16 13.37
C GLY A 129 2.66 6.64 13.50
N LEU A 130 3.69 6.00 12.95
CA LEU A 130 3.77 4.55 12.90
C LEU A 130 3.84 3.94 14.30
N THR A 131 2.94 3.01 14.57
CA THR A 131 2.79 2.33 15.86
C THR A 131 2.65 0.83 15.63
N LEU A 132 3.56 0.05 16.22
CA LEU A 132 3.50 -1.41 16.23
C LEU A 132 2.66 -1.86 17.44
N ILE A 133 1.63 -2.63 17.15
CA ILE A 133 0.75 -3.29 18.12
C ILE A 133 1.11 -4.77 18.10
N ALA A 134 1.63 -5.25 19.22
CA ALA A 134 1.92 -6.65 19.47
C ALA A 134 0.87 -7.21 20.43
N LEU A 135 0.10 -8.22 19.99
CA LEU A 135 -0.90 -8.87 20.85
C LEU A 135 -0.24 -9.92 21.75
N THR A 136 -0.86 -10.23 22.90
CA THR A 136 -0.36 -11.31 23.77
C THR A 136 -0.19 -12.60 22.99
N GLY A 137 0.95 -13.27 23.16
CA GLY A 137 1.25 -14.50 22.44
C GLY A 137 1.71 -14.31 20.99
N TRP A 138 1.97 -13.06 20.54
CA TRP A 138 2.66 -12.81 19.27
C TRP A 138 3.99 -13.57 19.18
N ARG A 139 4.61 -13.77 20.35
CA ARG A 139 5.69 -14.70 20.65
C ARG A 139 5.33 -15.45 21.94
N MET A 140 5.77 -16.71 22.06
CA MET A 140 5.57 -17.51 23.28
C MET A 140 6.07 -16.75 24.53
N GLY A 141 5.19 -16.62 25.54
CA GLY A 141 5.50 -15.89 26.77
C GLY A 141 5.61 -14.36 26.62
N ALA A 142 5.31 -13.80 25.44
CA ALA A 142 5.31 -12.36 25.24
C ALA A 142 3.94 -11.76 25.59
N THR A 143 3.99 -10.65 26.33
CA THR A 143 2.82 -9.84 26.66
C THR A 143 2.50 -8.86 25.54
N ALA A 144 1.25 -8.40 25.50
CA ALA A 144 0.82 -7.34 24.60
C ALA A 144 1.62 -6.05 24.84
N GLN A 145 2.01 -5.39 23.76
CA GLN A 145 2.81 -4.17 23.78
C GLN A 145 2.42 -3.25 22.62
N THR A 146 2.59 -1.95 22.86
CA THR A 146 2.46 -0.92 21.83
C THR A 146 3.74 -0.12 21.83
N ILE A 147 4.35 0.04 20.67
CA ILE A 147 5.63 0.75 20.53
C ILE A 147 5.62 1.66 19.31
N ALA A 148 6.15 2.87 19.46
CA ALA A 148 6.38 3.77 18.35
C ALA A 148 7.43 3.18 17.39
N VAL A 149 7.22 3.37 16.09
CA VAL A 149 8.09 2.83 15.05
C VAL A 149 8.73 3.97 14.28
N THR A 150 10.05 3.97 14.20
CA THR A 150 10.77 4.92 13.35
C THR A 150 10.60 4.55 11.88
N ASN A 151 10.14 5.48 11.05
CA ASN A 151 10.05 5.27 9.60
C ASN A 151 11.36 5.69 8.93
N ASN A 152 12.20 4.72 8.52
CA ASN A 152 13.37 5.02 7.68
C ASN A 152 13.12 4.71 6.19
N SER A 153 11.88 4.40 5.79
CA SER A 153 11.57 4.06 4.39
C SER A 153 11.90 5.22 3.47
N THR A 154 12.54 4.91 2.34
CA THR A 154 12.77 5.86 1.25
C THR A 154 11.87 5.57 0.05
N VAL A 155 10.92 4.64 0.19
CA VAL A 155 10.05 4.20 -0.91
C VAL A 155 8.93 5.21 -1.11
N ALA A 156 8.80 5.71 -2.34
CA ALA A 156 7.67 6.55 -2.73
C ALA A 156 6.40 5.71 -2.90
N ALA A 157 5.24 6.30 -2.59
CA ALA A 157 3.96 5.68 -2.92
C ALA A 157 3.82 5.55 -4.45
N PRO A 158 3.38 4.40 -4.98
CA PRO A 158 3.25 4.20 -6.42
C PRO A 158 2.15 5.08 -6.99
N ALA A 159 2.46 5.77 -8.10
CA ALA A 159 1.46 6.54 -8.84
C ALA A 159 0.43 5.61 -9.50
N PRO A 160 -0.85 6.02 -9.62
CA PRO A 160 -1.83 5.34 -10.44
C PRO A 160 -1.41 5.28 -11.91
N ILE A 161 -1.88 4.25 -12.60
CA ILE A 161 -1.77 4.17 -14.07
C ILE A 161 -3.12 4.54 -14.64
N VAL A 162 -3.12 5.47 -15.59
CA VAL A 162 -4.32 6.02 -16.21
C VAL A 162 -4.19 6.05 -17.73
N ARG A 163 -5.29 5.77 -18.42
CA ARG A 163 -5.45 5.93 -19.86
C ARG A 163 -6.80 6.56 -20.15
N TRP A 164 -6.85 7.41 -21.17
CA TRP A 164 -8.12 7.76 -21.81
C TRP A 164 -8.79 6.46 -22.26
N ALA A 165 -10.02 6.24 -21.81
CA ALA A 165 -10.82 5.10 -22.27
C ALA A 165 -11.43 5.45 -23.63
N ASP A 166 -11.92 6.68 -23.73
CA ASP A 166 -12.33 7.34 -24.96
C ASP A 166 -11.59 8.68 -25.06
N VAL A 167 -11.44 9.19 -26.28
CA VAL A 167 -10.73 10.41 -26.74
C VAL A 167 -9.35 10.18 -27.42
N PRO A 168 -9.38 9.82 -28.71
CA PRO A 168 -8.38 10.24 -29.68
C PRO A 168 -9.05 11.13 -30.75
N TYR A 169 -8.90 12.45 -30.62
CA TYR A 169 -9.29 13.49 -31.61
C TYR A 169 -10.66 13.31 -32.29
N GLN A 170 -11.74 13.78 -31.64
CA GLN A 170 -13.11 13.63 -32.14
C GLN A 170 -13.75 14.98 -32.46
N LEU A 171 -14.61 15.01 -33.49
CA LEU A 171 -15.51 16.13 -33.73
C LEU A 171 -16.77 15.92 -32.91
N GLN A 172 -17.10 16.88 -32.05
CA GLN A 172 -18.27 16.82 -31.17
C GLN A 172 -19.17 18.04 -31.41
N SER A 173 -20.49 17.85 -31.28
CA SER A 173 -21.47 18.93 -31.30
C SER A 173 -22.28 18.91 -30.00
N GLY A 174 -22.23 20.00 -29.24
CA GLY A 174 -22.89 20.08 -27.93
C GLY A 174 -22.06 19.43 -26.82
N SER A 175 -22.75 18.93 -25.79
CA SER A 175 -22.11 18.27 -24.66
C SER A 175 -21.43 16.96 -25.06
N PHE A 176 -20.27 16.69 -24.49
CA PHE A 176 -19.47 15.50 -24.79
C PHE A 176 -18.97 14.84 -23.51
N VAL A 177 -18.61 13.56 -23.59
CA VAL A 177 -18.11 12.78 -22.45
C VAL A 177 -16.59 12.70 -22.49
N LEU A 178 -15.98 12.87 -21.33
CA LEU A 178 -14.57 12.56 -21.10
C LEU A 178 -14.50 11.38 -20.13
N GLU A 179 -13.73 10.36 -20.48
CA GLU A 179 -13.60 9.18 -19.64
C GLU A 179 -12.19 8.60 -19.61
N CYS A 180 -11.77 8.16 -18.44
CA CYS A 180 -10.48 7.49 -18.25
C CYS A 180 -10.63 6.21 -17.44
N ALA A 181 -9.85 5.20 -17.83
CA ALA A 181 -9.65 4.00 -17.04
C ALA A 181 -8.43 4.20 -16.13
N VAL A 182 -8.58 3.87 -14.85
CA VAL A 182 -7.53 4.04 -13.85
C VAL A 182 -7.32 2.71 -13.13
N VAL A 183 -6.08 2.36 -12.88
CA VAL A 183 -5.69 1.26 -11.98
C VAL A 183 -4.69 1.78 -10.95
N SER A 184 -4.75 1.23 -9.75
CA SER A 184 -3.96 1.71 -8.61
C SER A 184 -3.48 0.54 -7.77
N HIS A 185 -2.32 0.71 -7.14
CA HIS A 185 -1.77 -0.25 -6.19
C HIS A 185 -2.54 -0.27 -4.85
N HIS A 186 -3.27 0.82 -4.55
CA HIS A 186 -4.04 0.99 -3.30
C HIS A 186 -5.48 1.40 -3.60
N PRO A 187 -6.31 0.51 -4.18
CA PRO A 187 -7.72 0.79 -4.34
C PRO A 187 -8.41 0.84 -2.98
N ASN A 188 -9.47 1.64 -2.88
CA ASN A 188 -10.40 1.59 -1.76
C ASN A 188 -11.71 0.97 -2.25
N ALA A 189 -12.07 -0.18 -1.68
CA ALA A 189 -13.13 -1.03 -2.19
C ALA A 189 -12.95 -1.29 -3.72
N LEU A 190 -13.93 -0.91 -4.53
CA LEU A 190 -13.89 -1.07 -5.99
C LEU A 190 -13.33 0.15 -6.72
N ALA A 191 -13.04 1.25 -6.02
CA ALA A 191 -12.55 2.49 -6.63
C ALA A 191 -11.02 2.52 -6.65
N PRO A 192 -10.37 2.57 -7.83
CA PRO A 192 -8.91 2.65 -7.93
C PRO A 192 -8.33 3.90 -7.26
N VAL A 193 -9.04 5.03 -7.33
CA VAL A 193 -8.59 6.34 -6.85
C VAL A 193 -9.72 7.12 -6.16
N ALA A 194 -9.38 8.15 -5.39
CA ALA A 194 -10.36 8.97 -4.68
C ALA A 194 -11.16 9.87 -5.62
N GLY A 195 -10.57 10.27 -6.74
CA GLY A 195 -11.29 10.98 -7.79
C GLY A 195 -10.39 11.36 -8.96
N VAL A 196 -11.04 11.89 -9.99
CA VAL A 196 -10.38 12.39 -11.20
C VAL A 196 -10.93 13.78 -11.49
N LYS A 197 -10.02 14.70 -11.81
CA LYS A 197 -10.35 16.05 -12.28
C LYS A 197 -10.09 16.12 -13.76
N PHE A 198 -11.11 16.41 -14.55
CA PHE A 198 -10.99 16.67 -15.98
C PHE A 198 -10.91 18.16 -16.21
N THR A 199 -10.00 18.59 -17.08
CA THR A 199 -9.83 19.99 -17.46
C THR A 199 -9.98 20.11 -18.97
N VAL A 200 -10.79 21.06 -19.42
CA VAL A 200 -10.99 21.36 -20.85
C VAL A 200 -10.68 22.82 -21.09
N THR A 201 -9.89 23.11 -22.12
CA THR A 201 -9.55 24.49 -22.49
C THR A 201 -9.52 24.71 -23.99
N ASP A 202 -9.94 25.90 -24.41
CA ASP A 202 -9.80 26.42 -25.78
C ASP A 202 -8.55 27.31 -25.95
N GLY A 203 -7.68 27.37 -24.93
CA GLY A 203 -6.51 28.25 -24.87
C GLY A 203 -6.77 29.62 -24.21
N THR A 204 -8.03 29.99 -23.97
CA THR A 204 -8.43 31.24 -23.30
C THR A 204 -9.29 31.01 -22.07
N THR A 205 -10.19 30.03 -22.15
CA THR A 205 -11.14 29.64 -21.12
C THR A 205 -10.80 28.24 -20.64
N VAL A 206 -10.92 28.01 -19.33
CA VAL A 206 -10.69 26.72 -18.71
C VAL A 206 -11.96 26.29 -17.98
N LYS A 207 -12.39 25.05 -18.24
CA LYS A 207 -13.43 24.36 -17.49
C LYS A 207 -12.83 23.20 -16.73
N THR A 208 -13.31 22.98 -15.53
CA THR A 208 -12.92 21.85 -14.70
C THR A 208 -14.14 21.12 -14.20
N VAL A 209 -14.15 19.80 -14.36
CA VAL A 209 -15.24 18.92 -13.92
C VAL A 209 -14.63 17.76 -13.13
N TRP A 210 -15.24 17.45 -11.98
CA TRP A 210 -14.78 16.39 -11.10
C TRP A 210 -15.69 15.17 -11.18
N THR A 211 -15.11 14.02 -10.89
CA THR A 211 -15.87 12.83 -10.49
C THR A 211 -15.10 12.04 -9.44
N THR A 212 -15.80 11.60 -8.41
CA THR A 212 -15.30 10.69 -7.37
C THR A 212 -15.90 9.28 -7.51
N THR A 213 -16.72 9.07 -8.53
CA THR A 213 -17.51 7.84 -8.68
C THR A 213 -17.04 7.08 -9.91
N LEU A 214 -16.76 5.79 -9.72
CA LEU A 214 -16.52 4.86 -10.79
C LEU A 214 -17.85 4.45 -11.44
N SER A 215 -17.95 4.56 -12.76
CA SER A 215 -19.13 4.15 -13.55
C SER A 215 -18.76 3.13 -14.61
N THR A 216 -19.78 2.58 -15.28
CA THR A 216 -19.57 1.83 -16.53
C THR A 216 -19.39 2.84 -17.66
N SER A 217 -18.45 2.59 -18.56
CA SER A 217 -18.21 3.42 -19.75
C SER A 217 -19.47 3.43 -20.61
N PRO A 218 -20.00 4.62 -20.97
CA PRO A 218 -21.05 4.73 -21.97
C PRO A 218 -20.58 4.34 -23.38
N SER A 219 -19.29 4.54 -23.69
CA SER A 219 -18.69 4.21 -25.00
C SER A 219 -18.39 2.71 -25.15
N TYR A 220 -18.14 2.02 -24.03
CA TYR A 220 -17.80 0.60 -23.97
C TYR A 220 -18.68 -0.16 -22.94
N PRO A 221 -20.02 -0.21 -23.15
CA PRO A 221 -20.93 -0.90 -22.24
C PRO A 221 -20.79 -2.42 -22.38
N ALA A 222 -21.35 -3.17 -21.41
CA ALA A 222 -21.44 -4.62 -21.53
C ALA A 222 -22.35 -4.99 -22.72
N THR A 223 -21.82 -5.70 -23.71
CA THR A 223 -22.61 -6.22 -24.83
C THR A 223 -23.24 -7.56 -24.47
N THR A 224 -24.56 -7.67 -24.52
CA THR A 224 -25.31 -8.91 -24.18
C THR A 224 -25.16 -10.06 -25.20
N GLY A 225 -24.14 -10.03 -26.07
CA GLY A 225 -24.02 -10.95 -27.22
C GLY A 225 -22.99 -12.07 -27.10
N ASP A 226 -21.98 -11.93 -26.23
CA ASP A 226 -20.87 -12.88 -26.19
C ASP A 226 -21.00 -13.77 -24.94
N GLY A 227 -21.29 -15.05 -25.17
CA GLY A 227 -21.76 -16.06 -24.22
C GLY A 227 -20.87 -16.45 -23.04
N ALA A 228 -20.08 -15.53 -22.47
CA ALA A 228 -19.50 -15.66 -21.14
C ALA A 228 -19.25 -14.26 -20.55
N ALA A 229 -20.15 -13.80 -19.68
CA ALA A 229 -20.03 -12.62 -18.83
C ALA A 229 -19.42 -11.38 -19.51
N ALA A 230 -20.22 -10.64 -20.29
CA ALA A 230 -19.82 -9.37 -20.88
C ALA A 230 -19.22 -8.41 -19.83
N LEU A 231 -17.90 -8.17 -19.89
CA LEU A 231 -17.20 -7.29 -18.97
C LEU A 231 -17.34 -5.85 -19.45
N ALA A 232 -18.11 -5.05 -18.72
CA ALA A 232 -18.22 -3.62 -18.98
C ALA A 232 -16.93 -2.90 -18.54
N LEU A 233 -16.42 -1.98 -19.36
CA LEU A 233 -15.27 -1.17 -18.95
C LEU A 233 -15.69 -0.22 -17.82
N ARG A 234 -14.93 -0.22 -16.72
CA ARG A 234 -15.16 0.67 -15.58
C ARG A 234 -14.25 1.89 -15.69
N VAL A 235 -14.84 3.08 -15.64
CA VAL A 235 -14.17 4.35 -15.90
C VAL A 235 -14.58 5.42 -14.89
N TYR A 236 -13.77 6.46 -14.79
CA TYR A 236 -14.21 7.76 -14.30
C TYR A 236 -14.64 8.57 -15.50
N ALA A 237 -15.92 8.96 -15.53
CA ALA A 237 -16.51 9.69 -16.65
C ALA A 237 -17.19 10.99 -16.18
N VAL A 238 -17.10 12.03 -17.01
CA VAL A 238 -17.82 13.30 -16.82
C VAL A 238 -18.42 13.77 -18.14
N THR A 239 -19.57 14.43 -18.07
CA THR A 239 -20.14 15.15 -19.21
C THR A 239 -19.70 16.62 -19.14
N VAL A 240 -19.10 17.11 -20.21
CA VAL A 240 -18.73 18.51 -20.37
C VAL A 240 -19.71 19.16 -21.33
N ASP A 241 -20.44 20.15 -20.84
CA ASP A 241 -21.22 21.04 -21.69
C ASP A 241 -20.35 22.26 -22.04
N PRO A 242 -19.97 22.50 -23.31
CA PRO A 242 -19.14 23.63 -23.68
C PRO A 242 -19.84 24.99 -23.52
N THR A 243 -21.17 25.04 -23.41
CA THR A 243 -21.96 26.28 -23.45
C THR A 243 -22.29 26.88 -22.09
N THR A 244 -22.18 26.12 -21.00
CA THR A 244 -22.60 26.54 -19.65
C THR A 244 -21.61 27.47 -18.96
N ALA A 245 -22.11 28.41 -18.15
CA ALA A 245 -21.41 29.33 -17.21
C ALA A 245 -20.22 30.13 -17.77
N THR A 246 -19.17 29.44 -18.23
CA THR A 246 -17.97 30.00 -18.87
C THR A 246 -17.78 29.31 -20.22
N ALA A 247 -18.46 29.81 -21.26
CA ALA A 247 -18.51 29.11 -22.55
C ALA A 247 -17.13 28.93 -23.18
N LEU A 248 -16.88 27.74 -23.72
CA LEU A 248 -15.70 27.45 -24.55
C LEU A 248 -15.97 27.91 -25.98
N THR A 249 -14.96 28.50 -26.60
CA THR A 249 -14.99 28.91 -28.01
C THR A 249 -15.05 27.68 -28.90
N LYS A 250 -15.87 27.75 -29.95
CA LYS A 250 -15.92 26.69 -30.97
C LYS A 250 -14.54 26.57 -31.63
N GLY A 251 -13.97 25.37 -31.58
CA GLY A 251 -12.66 25.11 -32.15
C GLY A 251 -12.02 23.87 -31.57
N LEU A 252 -10.68 23.81 -31.65
CA LEU A 252 -9.91 22.77 -31.01
C LEU A 252 -9.94 22.95 -29.49
N LEU A 253 -10.35 21.90 -28.79
CA LEU A 253 -10.30 21.84 -27.32
C LEU A 253 -9.17 20.91 -26.89
N ARG A 254 -8.38 21.36 -25.93
CA ARG A 254 -7.43 20.52 -25.20
C ARG A 254 -8.14 19.96 -23.96
N CYS A 255 -8.04 18.65 -23.78
CA CYS A 255 -8.58 17.95 -22.62
C CYS A 255 -7.43 17.30 -21.85
N ASP A 256 -7.36 17.55 -20.55
CA ASP A 256 -6.41 16.96 -19.61
C ASP A 256 -7.17 16.28 -18.48
N TYR A 257 -6.50 15.36 -17.79
CA TYR A 257 -6.97 14.82 -16.51
C TYR A 257 -5.87 14.90 -15.46
N GLU A 258 -6.28 14.94 -14.20
CA GLU A 258 -5.43 14.70 -13.04
C GLU A 258 -6.10 13.65 -12.16
N VAL A 259 -5.30 12.73 -11.63
CA VAL A 259 -5.77 11.55 -10.91
C VAL A 259 -5.35 11.64 -9.45
N TYR A 260 -6.29 11.48 -8.53
CA TYR A 260 -6.06 11.72 -7.11
C TYR A 260 -6.16 10.40 -6.34
N PRO A 261 -5.03 9.72 -6.03
CA PRO A 261 -5.07 8.40 -5.42
C PRO A 261 -5.51 8.42 -3.96
N TRP A 262 -5.95 7.26 -3.45
CA TRP A 262 -6.21 7.10 -2.02
C TRP A 262 -4.95 7.24 -1.16
N ILE A 263 -3.80 6.81 -1.69
CA ILE A 263 -2.49 6.86 -1.04
C ILE A 263 -1.47 7.38 -2.05
N GLY A 264 -0.70 8.39 -1.66
CA GLY A 264 0.36 8.98 -2.48
C GLY A 264 -0.02 10.32 -3.12
N PRO A 265 0.91 10.88 -3.92
CA PRO A 265 0.70 12.14 -4.63
C PRO A 265 -0.26 11.98 -5.82
N ALA A 266 -0.88 13.09 -6.22
CA ALA A 266 -1.66 13.20 -7.46
C ALA A 266 -0.75 13.27 -8.69
#